data_AF-A0A952U4W5-F1
#
_entry.id   AF-A0A952U4W5-F1
#
_cell.length_a   1.000
_cell.length_b   1.000
_cell.length_c   1.000
_cell.angle_alpha   90.00
_cell.angle_beta   90.00
_cell.angle_gamma   90.00
#
_symmetry.space_group_name_H-M   'P 1'
#
loop_
_entity.id
_entity.type
_entity.pdbx_description
1 polymer ?
#
loop_
_entity_poly.entity_id
_entity_poly.type
_entity_poly.pdbx_seq_one_letter_code
_entity_poly.pdbx_strand_id
1 'polypeptide(L)'
;MDLSNPLPALNLILDFVLVGAAFWMIVAVRGVGGIFGRTLNLIVAGAIILGIGHLFSDFTLGVLGWSGDFNNFVHRLVILLGFVVLVIGFRQLSEIKK
;
A
#
# COMPACT_ATOMS: atom_id res chain seq x y z
N MET A 1 -8.26 15.17 -22.70
CA MET A 1 -8.94 14.38 -21.66
C MET A 1 -10.36 14.17 -22.12
N ASP A 2 -10.73 12.94 -22.45
CA ASP A 2 -12.10 12.59 -22.83
C ASP A 2 -12.96 12.54 -21.56
N LEU A 3 -13.85 13.53 -21.40
CA LEU A 3 -14.69 13.68 -20.21
C LEU A 3 -15.80 12.60 -20.13
N SER A 4 -15.92 11.74 -21.14
CA SER A 4 -16.91 10.66 -21.19
C SER A 4 -16.51 9.40 -20.41
N ASN A 5 -15.24 9.24 -20.06
CA ASN A 5 -14.74 8.08 -19.33
C ASN A 5 -14.26 8.46 -17.90
N PRO A 6 -15.10 8.29 -16.87
CA PRO A 6 -14.77 8.69 -15.50
C PRO A 6 -13.79 7.74 -14.79
N LEU A 7 -13.45 6.59 -15.39
CA LEU A 7 -12.65 5.54 -14.74
C LEU A 7 -11.28 6.01 -14.23
N PRO A 8 -10.49 6.82 -14.96
CA PRO A 8 -9.18 7.27 -14.47
C PRO A 8 -9.29 8.19 -13.25
N ALA A 9 -10.29 9.08 -13.24
CA ALA A 9 -10.55 9.96 -12.09
C ALA A 9 -11.04 9.17 -10.88
N LEU A 10 -11.87 8.14 -11.10
CA LEU A 10 -12.34 7.24 -10.05
C LEU A 10 -11.19 6.42 -9.44
N ASN A 11 -10.30 5.87 -10.27
CA ASN A 11 -9.14 5.11 -9.80
C ASN A 11 -8.24 5.96 -8.91
N LEU A 12 -7.95 7.20 -9.32
CA LEU A 12 -7.18 8.13 -8.50
C LEU A 12 -7.84 8.40 -7.14
N ILE A 13 -9.17 8.59 -7.10
CA ILE A 13 -9.92 8.76 -5.85
C ILE A 13 -9.81 7.50 -4.97
N LEU A 14 -9.99 6.32 -5.57
CA LEU A 14 -9.88 5.05 -4.87
C LEU A 14 -8.48 4.83 -4.29
N ASP A 15 -7.44 5.25 -5.00
CA ASP A 15 -6.06 5.19 -4.55
C ASP A 15 -5.80 6.10 -3.34
N PHE A 16 -6.37 7.31 -3.33
CA PHE A 16 -6.36 8.16 -2.14
C PHE A 16 -7.09 7.51 -0.96
N VAL A 17 -8.23 6.86 -1.21
CA VAL A 17 -8.98 6.12 -0.18
C VAL A 17 -8.17 4.93 0.33
N LEU A 18 -7.50 4.18 -0.54
CA LEU A 18 -6.63 3.06 -0.16
C LEU A 18 -5.49 3.51 0.75
N VAL A 19 -4.82 4.61 0.40
CA VAL A 19 -3.76 5.18 1.24
C VAL A 19 -4.32 5.72 2.56
N GLY A 20 -5.45 6.41 2.53
CA GLY A 20 -6.15 6.86 3.74
C GLY A 20 -6.50 5.68 4.67
N ALA A 21 -7.03 4.59 4.12
CA ALA A 21 -7.30 3.36 4.86
C ALA A 21 -6.01 2.74 5.42
N ALA A 22 -4.91 2.81 4.69
CA ALA A 22 -3.61 2.34 5.16
C ALA A 22 -3.09 3.14 6.37
N PHE A 23 -3.25 4.46 6.37
CA PHE A 23 -2.95 5.30 7.53
C PHE A 23 -3.92 5.07 8.69
N TRP A 24 -5.20 4.83 8.40
CA TRP A 24 -6.20 4.50 9.42
C TRP A 24 -5.83 3.25 10.23
N MET A 25 -5.18 2.27 9.60
CA MET A 25 -4.68 1.09 10.30
C MET A 25 -3.69 1.42 11.41
N ILE A 26 -2.88 2.48 11.30
CA ILE A 26 -2.00 2.95 12.39
C ILE A 26 -2.84 3.28 13.62
N VAL A 27 -3.95 3.99 13.43
CA VAL A 27 -4.86 4.35 14.52
C VAL A 27 -5.55 3.12 15.07
N ALA A 28 -5.95 2.17 14.22
CA ALA A 28 -6.61 0.94 14.66
C ALA A 28 -5.71 0.05 15.53
N VAL A 29 -4.39 0.04 15.29
CA VAL A 29 -3.44 -0.76 16.09
C VAL A 29 -2.85 0.01 17.28
N ARG A 30 -3.15 1.32 17.42
CA ARG A 30 -2.70 2.12 18.57
C ARG A 30 -3.27 1.52 19.85
N GLY A 31 -2.37 1.19 20.79
CA GLY A 31 -2.73 0.60 22.08
C GLY A 31 -2.42 -0.89 22.19
N VAL A 32 -2.05 -1.57 21.10
CA VAL A 32 -1.51 -2.93 21.20
C VAL A 32 -0.03 -2.84 21.57
N GLY A 33 0.30 -3.22 22.80
CA GLY A 33 1.67 -3.25 23.32
C GLY A 33 2.39 -4.57 23.06
N GLY A 34 3.69 -4.60 23.40
CA GLY A 34 4.50 -5.82 23.37
C GLY A 34 4.81 -6.35 21.96
N ILE A 35 5.07 -7.65 21.87
CA ILE A 35 5.49 -8.32 20.62
C ILE A 35 4.34 -8.28 19.58
N PHE A 36 3.08 -8.38 20.03
CA PHE A 36 1.91 -8.23 19.17
C PHE A 36 1.84 -6.84 18.54
N GLY A 37 2.07 -5.78 19.31
CA GLY A 37 2.11 -4.41 18.80
C GLY A 37 3.19 -4.20 17.75
N ARG A 38 4.41 -4.69 18.00
CA ARG A 38 5.52 -4.63 17.04
C ARG A 38 5.20 -5.36 15.74
N THR A 39 4.55 -6.52 15.85
CA THR A 39 4.14 -7.34 14.71
C THR A 39 3.05 -6.66 13.88
N LEU A 40 2.02 -6.14 14.54
CA LEU A 40 0.95 -5.38 13.88
C LEU A 40 1.48 -4.13 13.20
N ASN A 41 2.45 -3.42 13.81
CA ASN A 41 3.10 -2.28 13.17
C ASN A 41 3.84 -2.66 11.88
N LEU A 42 4.46 -3.85 11.81
CA LEU A 42 5.08 -4.33 10.57
C LEU A 42 4.04 -4.64 9.49
N ILE A 43 2.92 -5.25 9.87
CA ILE A 43 1.80 -5.51 8.95
C ILE A 43 1.23 -4.20 8.42
N VAL A 44 1.01 -3.22 9.30
CA VAL A 44 0.53 -1.87 8.95
C VAL A 44 1.53 -1.18 8.01
N ALA A 45 2.83 -1.27 8.29
CA ALA A 45 3.86 -0.71 7.42
C ALA A 45 3.83 -1.34 6.02
N GLY A 46 3.68 -2.66 5.93
CA GLY A 46 3.53 -3.36 4.64
C GLY A 46 2.30 -2.88 3.87
N ALA A 47 1.16 -2.71 4.55
CA ALA A 47 -0.06 -2.24 3.91
C ALA A 47 0.00 -0.77 3.46
N ILE A 48 0.73 0.09 4.20
CA ILE A 48 1.02 1.47 3.77
C ILE A 48 1.87 1.47 2.49
N ILE A 49 2.90 0.63 2.42
CA ILE A 49 3.74 0.50 1.21
C ILE A 49 2.88 0.06 0.02
N LEU A 50 1.98 -0.91 0.21
CA LEU A 50 1.07 -1.35 -0.85
C LEU A 50 0.17 -0.20 -1.32
N GLY A 51 -0.47 0.53 -0.41
CA GLY A 51 -1.31 1.68 -0.76
C GLY A 51 -0.54 2.75 -1.54
N ILE A 52 0.68 3.08 -1.11
CA ILE A 52 1.54 4.05 -1.80
C ILE A 52 1.90 3.56 -3.22
N GLY A 53 2.11 2.26 -3.41
CA GLY A 53 2.40 1.69 -4.72
C GLY A 53 1.31 1.93 -5.77
N HIS A 54 0.04 1.97 -5.33
CA HIS A 54 -1.10 2.34 -6.17
C HIS A 54 -1.05 3.83 -6.54
N LEU A 55 -1.04 4.72 -5.53
CA LEU A 55 -0.97 6.18 -5.74
C LEU A 55 0.23 6.60 -6.62
N PHE A 56 1.38 5.95 -6.44
CA PHE A 56 2.58 6.24 -7.21
C PHE A 56 2.42 5.91 -8.70
N SER A 57 1.77 4.79 -9.03
CA SER A 57 1.56 4.37 -10.41
C SER A 57 0.63 5.35 -11.14
N ASP A 58 -0.51 5.69 -10.53
CA ASP A 58 -1.48 6.60 -11.13
C ASP A 58 -0.89 8.01 -11.28
N PHE A 59 -0.09 8.46 -10.30
CA PHE A 59 0.58 9.76 -10.36
C PHE A 59 1.69 9.81 -11.41
N THR A 60 2.58 8.82 -11.48
CA THR A 60 3.72 8.86 -12.42
C THR A 60 3.29 8.67 -13.88
N LEU A 61 2.28 7.84 -14.12
CA LEU A 61 1.74 7.60 -15.46
C LEU A 61 0.82 8.75 -15.91
N GLY A 62 -0.01 9.29 -15.00
CA GLY A 62 -0.97 10.35 -15.30
C GLY A 62 -0.40 11.78 -15.26
N VAL A 63 0.58 12.06 -14.39
CA VAL A 63 1.12 13.41 -14.17
C VAL A 63 2.53 13.58 -14.73
N LEU A 64 3.43 12.61 -14.50
CA LEU A 64 4.84 12.71 -14.92
C LEU A 64 5.11 12.14 -16.32
N GLY A 65 4.13 11.48 -16.94
CA GLY A 65 4.24 10.97 -18.31
C GLY A 65 5.30 9.88 -18.51
N TRP A 66 5.58 9.09 -17.46
CA TRP A 66 6.50 7.96 -17.57
C TRP A 66 5.99 6.92 -18.59
N SER A 67 6.91 6.24 -19.28
CA SER A 67 6.53 5.15 -20.19
C SER A 67 5.76 4.06 -19.43
N GLY A 68 4.64 3.59 -20.00
CA GLY A 68 3.75 2.63 -19.34
C GLY A 68 4.46 1.35 -18.87
N ASP A 69 5.40 0.83 -19.65
CA ASP A 69 6.16 -0.38 -19.30
C ASP A 69 7.04 -0.17 -18.06
N PHE A 70 7.77 0.95 -18.02
CA PHE A 70 8.62 1.29 -16.87
C PHE A 70 7.78 1.53 -15.60
N ASN A 71 6.67 2.27 -15.71
CA ASN A 71 5.78 2.46 -14.57
C ASN A 71 5.22 1.13 -14.03
N ASN A 72 4.73 0.26 -14.93
CA ASN A 72 4.23 -1.05 -14.55
C ASN A 72 5.30 -1.92 -13.87
N PHE A 73 6.55 -1.85 -14.34
CA PHE A 73 7.68 -2.53 -13.71
C PHE A 73 7.93 -2.02 -12.29
N VAL A 74 8.05 -0.70 -12.11
CA VAL A 74 8.28 -0.08 -10.79
C VAL A 74 7.12 -0.36 -9.83
N HIS A 75 5.87 -0.23 -10.30
CA HIS A 75 4.67 -0.54 -9.52
C HIS A 75 4.70 -1.97 -8.97
N ARG A 76 5.05 -2.96 -9.81
CA ARG A 76 5.17 -4.37 -9.38
C ARG A 76 6.29 -4.58 -8.35
N LEU A 77 7.41 -3.88 -8.49
CA LEU A 77 8.49 -3.95 -7.51
C LEU A 77 8.06 -3.39 -6.15
N VAL A 78 7.37 -2.24 -6.13
CA VAL A 78 6.87 -1.63 -4.89
C VAL A 78 5.84 -2.54 -4.23
N ILE A 79 4.91 -3.09 -5.01
CA ILE A 79 3.92 -4.06 -4.50
C ILE A 79 4.60 -5.29 -3.91
N LEU A 80 5.59 -5.85 -4.61
CA LEU A 80 6.34 -7.00 -4.13
C LEU A 80 7.01 -6.71 -2.77
N LEU A 81 7.64 -5.55 -2.62
CA LEU A 81 8.23 -5.12 -1.35
C LEU A 81 7.18 -5.02 -0.25
N GLY A 82 6.01 -4.45 -0.53
CA GLY A 82 4.89 -4.41 0.41
C GLY A 82 4.47 -5.81 0.90
N PHE A 83 4.35 -6.78 -0.03
CA PHE A 83 4.06 -8.17 0.34
C PHE A 83 5.18 -8.82 1.17
N VAL A 84 6.46 -8.58 0.85
CA VAL A 84 7.57 -9.09 1.66
C VAL A 84 7.50 -8.57 3.10
N VAL A 85 7.20 -7.28 3.29
CA VAL A 85 7.03 -6.70 4.63
C VAL A 85 5.84 -7.32 5.36
N LEU A 86 4.71 -7.53 4.69
CA LEU A 86 3.56 -8.23 5.26
C LEU A 86 3.92 -9.65 5.70
N VAL A 87 4.61 -10.42 4.86
CA VAL A 87 5.04 -11.79 5.17
C VAL A 87 5.92 -11.80 6.42
N ILE A 88 6.86 -10.84 6.55
CA ILE A 88 7.70 -10.72 7.74
C ILE A 88 6.85 -10.45 8.99
N GLY A 89 5.87 -9.55 8.89
CA GLY A 89 4.91 -9.29 9.97
C GLY A 89 4.11 -10.55 10.34
N PHE A 90 3.51 -11.24 9.38
CA PHE A 90 2.72 -12.45 9.67
C PHE A 90 3.57 -13.60 10.22
N ARG A 91 4.83 -13.75 9.79
CA ARG A 91 5.74 -14.75 10.37
C ARG A 91 5.99 -14.49 11.86
N GLN A 92 6.23 -13.24 12.25
CA GLN A 92 6.37 -12.90 13.67
C GLN A 92 5.09 -13.22 14.45
N LEU A 93 3.91 -12.97 13.87
CA LEU A 93 2.64 -13.32 14.52
C LEU A 93 2.51 -14.84 14.73
N SER A 94 2.97 -15.64 13.76
CA SER A 94 2.91 -17.10 13.81
C SER A 94 3.82 -17.70 14.89
N GLU A 95 4.94 -17.03 15.20
CA GLU A 95 5.89 -17.47 16.23
C GLU A 95 5.36 -17.20 17.64
N ILE A 96 4.56 -16.15 17.84
CA ILE A 96 3.94 -15.86 19.14
C ILE A 96 2.86 -16.87 19.51
N LYS A 97 2.23 -17.50 18.51
CA LYS A 97 1.17 -18.50 18.73
C LYS A 97 1.73 -19.86 19.20
N LYS A 98 3.02 -20.12 19.00
CA LYS A 98 3.71 -21.34 19.45
C LYS A 98 4.18 -21.20 20.88
#